data_AF-A0A8S3C070-F1
#
_entry.id   AF-A0A8S3C070-F1
#
_cell.length_a   1.000
_cell.length_b   1.000
_cell.length_c   1.000
_cell.angle_alpha   90.00
_cell.angle_beta   90.00
_cell.angle_gamma   90.00
#
_symmetry.space_group_name_H-M   'P 1'
#
loop_
_entity.id
_entity.type
_entity.pdbx_description
1 polymer ?
#
loop_
_entity_poly.entity_id
_entity_poly.type
_entity_poly.pdbx_seq_one_letter_code
_entity_poly.pdbx_strand_id
1 'polypeptide(L)' 'MGLLDPNTSDGRVIFFLPWQKHTMAGTTDTSCEVTDYPSPSTEDVYFIL' A
#
# COMPACT_ATOMS: atom_id res chain seq x y z
N MET A 1 -14.47 -7.48 -8.31
CA MET A 1 -13.30 -8.37 -8.20
C MET A 1 -12.09 -7.49 -7.92
N GLY A 2 -11.22 -7.87 -6.98
CA GLY A 2 -9.97 -7.15 -6.73
C GLY A 2 -8.93 -7.44 -7.80
N LEU A 3 -7.92 -6.58 -7.92
CA LEU A 3 -6.76 -6.75 -8.79
C LEU A 3 -5.50 -6.92 -7.92
N LEU A 4 -4.56 -7.72 -8.41
CA LEU A 4 -3.27 -7.97 -7.78
C LEU A 4 -2.20 -7.60 -8.80
N ASP A 5 -1.29 -6.69 -8.44
CA ASP A 5 -0.13 -6.34 -9.24
C ASP A 5 1.14 -6.96 -8.63
N PRO A 6 1.74 -7.98 -9.28
CA PRO A 6 2.98 -8.61 -8.82
C PRO A 6 4.25 -7.91 -9.34
N ASN A 7 4.13 -6.83 -10.12
CA ASN A 7 5.25 -6.19 -10.80
C ASN A 7 5.70 -4.89 -10.10
N THR A 8 5.89 -4.93 -8.79
CA THR A 8 6.54 -3.81 -8.08
C THR A 8 8.06 -3.84 -8.32
N SER A 9 8.72 -2.69 -8.16
CA SER A 9 10.18 -2.52 -8.40
C SER A 9 11.06 -3.42 -7.52
N ASP A 10 10.51 -3.98 -6.46
CA ASP A 10 11.19 -4.82 -5.47
C ASP A 10 10.59 -6.23 -5.33
N GLY A 11 9.69 -6.64 -6.23
CA GLY A 11 9.13 -7.99 -6.28
C GLY A 11 8.08 -8.29 -5.20
N ARG A 12 7.57 -7.27 -4.51
CA ARG A 12 6.39 -7.34 -3.65
C ARG A 12 5.11 -7.32 -4.49
N VAL A 13 3.97 -7.38 -3.79
CA VAL A 13 2.64 -7.41 -4.39
C VAL A 13 1.80 -6.26 -3.87
N ILE A 14 1.09 -5.57 -4.77
CA ILE A 14 0.06 -4.58 -4.42
C ILE A 14 -1.33 -5.15 -4.70
N PHE A 15 -2.23 -5.00 -3.74
CA PHE A 15 -3.65 -5.30 -3.88
C PHE A 15 -4.44 -4.03 -4.19
N PHE A 16 -5.36 -4.13 -5.14
CA PHE A 16 -6.37 -3.13 -5.46
C PHE A 16 -7.74 -3.69 -5.14
N LEU A 17 -8.30 -3.28 -4.00
CA LEU A 17 -9.54 -3.84 -3.47
C LEU A 17 -10.69 -2.84 -3.59
N PRO A 18 -11.83 -3.21 -4.20
CA PRO A 18 -13.01 -2.34 -4.20
C PRO A 18 -13.63 -2.26 -2.81
N TRP A 19 -13.81 -1.04 -2.28
CA TRP A 19 -14.45 -0.79 -0.98
C TRP A 19 -15.26 0.52 -1.05
N GLN A 20 -16.55 0.49 -0.66
CA GLN A 20 -17.45 1.66 -0.59
C GLN A 20 -17.38 2.59 -1.83
N LYS A 21 -17.43 2.02 -3.03
CA LYS A 21 -17.32 2.74 -4.33
C LYS A 21 -15.94 3.39 -4.59
N HIS A 22 -14.93 3.06 -3.79
CA HIS A 22 -13.52 3.42 -4.00
C HIS A 22 -12.68 2.16 -4.24
N THR A 23 -11.40 2.38 -4.57
CA THR A 23 -10.38 1.34 -4.62
C THR A 23 -9.35 1.62 -3.54
N MET A 24 -9.11 0.66 -2.65
CA MET A 24 -7.99 0.71 -1.71
C MET A 24 -6.78 0.04 -2.35
N ALA A 25 -5.62 0.70 -2.28
CA ALA A 25 -4.35 0.17 -2.76
C ALA A 25 -3.38 0.00 -1.58
N GLY A 26 -2.62 -1.10 -1.56
CA GLY A 26 -1.69 -1.41 -0.47
C GLY A 26 -0.98 -2.75 -0.67
N THR A 27 0.04 -3.10 0.13
CA THR A 27 0.54 -2.44 1.35
C THR A 27 1.99 -1.95 1.17
N THR A 28 2.53 -1.27 2.18
CA THR A 28 3.96 -0.93 2.26
C THR A 28 4.62 -1.71 3.40
N ASP A 29 5.95 -1.77 3.40
CA ASP A 29 6.75 -2.55 4.38
C ASP A 29 8.02 -1.76 4.68
N THR A 30 7.82 -0.57 5.26
CA THR A 30 8.89 0.34 5.66
C THR A 30 9.00 0.31 7.17
N SER A 31 10.23 0.23 7.71
CA SER A 31 10.44 0.30 9.15
C SER A 31 9.91 1.63 9.70
N CYS A 32 9.17 1.58 10.81
CA CYS A 32 8.62 2.75 11.48
C CYS A 32 8.73 2.64 13.00
N GLU A 33 8.66 3.79 13.69
CA GLU A 33 8.57 3.82 15.15
C GLU A 33 7.24 3.23 15.63
N VAL A 34 7.28 2.45 16.70
CA VAL A 34 6.06 1.85 17.28
C VAL A 34 5.27 2.92 18.03
N THR A 35 4.05 3.17 17.59
CA THR A 35 3.14 4.16 18.17
C THR A 35 1.69 3.72 17.97
N ASP A 36 0.77 4.22 18.81
CA ASP A 36 -0.66 3.99 18.68
C ASP A 36 -1.27 4.73 17.46
N TYR A 37 -0.56 5.73 16.94
CA TYR A 37 -1.03 6.59 15.85
C TYR A 37 0.00 6.69 14.73
N PRO A 38 0.34 5.57 14.05
CA PRO A 38 1.25 5.62 12.92
C PRO A 38 0.59 6.37 11.77
N SER A 39 1.39 7.09 10.99
CA SER A 39 0.96 7.76 9.78
C SER A 39 1.89 7.36 8.62
N PRO A 40 1.36 7.20 7.40
CA PRO A 40 2.19 6.90 6.25
C PRO A 40 3.19 8.04 5.97
N SER A 41 4.38 7.67 5.53
CA SER A 41 5.37 8.62 5.01
C SER A 41 5.04 9.06 3.59
N THR A 42 5.75 10.07 3.08
CA THR A 42 5.57 10.49 1.68
C THR A 42 6.05 9.39 0.72
N GLU A 43 7.09 8.66 1.12
CA GLU A 43 7.67 7.53 0.40
C GLU A 43 6.67 6.37 0.31
N ASP A 44 5.90 6.11 1.37
CA ASP A 44 4.83 5.09 1.34
C ASP A 44 3.75 5.45 0.33
N VAL A 45 3.39 6.73 0.22
CA VAL A 45 2.42 7.21 -0.78
C VAL A 45 2.98 7.07 -2.19
N TYR A 46 4.25 7.45 -2.42
CA TYR A 46 4.89 7.32 -3.73
C TYR A 46 5.15 5.86 -4.14
N PHE A 47 5.28 4.93 -3.21
CA PHE A 47 5.39 3.52 -3.55
C PHE A 47 4.09 2.96 -4.16
N ILE A 48 2.94 3.48 -3.73
CA ILE A 48 1.62 3.02 -4.17
C ILE A 48 1.16 3.68 -5.48
N LEU A 49 1.69 4.86 -5.83
CA LEU A 49 1.32 5.66 -7.00
C LEU A 49 2.29 5.51 -8.18
#